data_AF-A0A969C403-F1
#
_entry.id   AF-A0A969C403-F1
#
_cell.length_a   1.000
_cell.length_b   1.000
_cell.length_c   1.000
_cell.angle_alpha   90.00
_cell.angle_beta   90.00
_cell.angle_gamma   90.00
#
_symmetry.space_group_name_H-M   'P 1'
#
loop_
_entity.id
_entity.type
_entity.pdbx_description
1 polymer ?
#
loop_
_entity_poly.entity_id
_entity_poly.type
_entity_poly.pdbx_seq_one_letter_code
_entity_poly.pdbx_strand_id
1 'polypeptide(L)'
;MAQLGMAIMRNYDASNAPEGFPISNILNLFKPSSTTSNSDRNDRMKQEKSDEWRVLCVEGMWFQDLFTYDFRRTEMCVIPYGTQEGEVSFCAYNTGVGWRQIIEEMHKTASLSEWYNEHGRHAVYAKGKNVPGIGKVRSLSLPVIAKVLQEDLDKPTVTPYLVDEEKAEKFEGVGV
;
A
#
# COMPACT_ATOMS: atom_id res chain seq x y z
N MET A 1 -24.22 -7.76 -23.43
CA MET A 1 -24.51 -9.16 -23.03
C MET A 1 -23.90 -10.22 -23.93
N ALA A 2 -24.00 -10.14 -25.26
CA ALA A 2 -23.41 -11.16 -26.16
C ALA A 2 -21.90 -11.37 -25.94
N GLN A 3 -21.09 -10.30 -25.85
CA GLN A 3 -19.66 -10.40 -25.59
C GLN A 3 -19.33 -11.04 -24.23
N LEU A 4 -20.09 -10.71 -23.19
CA LEU A 4 -19.95 -11.30 -21.86
C LEU A 4 -20.24 -12.81 -21.89
N GLY A 5 -21.34 -13.21 -22.54
CA GLY A 5 -21.69 -14.62 -22.70
C GLY A 5 -20.60 -15.42 -23.41
N MET A 6 -20.06 -14.87 -24.52
CA MET A 6 -18.96 -15.50 -25.24
C MET A 6 -17.67 -15.59 -24.41
N ALA A 7 -17.35 -14.57 -23.62
CA ALA A 7 -16.20 -14.58 -22.73
C ALA A 7 -16.35 -15.63 -21.62
N ILE A 8 -17.54 -15.78 -21.03
CA ILE A 8 -17.81 -16.81 -20.03
C ILE A 8 -17.68 -18.20 -20.66
N MET A 9 -18.31 -18.44 -21.81
CA MET A 9 -18.22 -19.75 -22.48
C MET A 9 -16.79 -20.12 -22.88
N ARG A 10 -15.97 -19.13 -23.26
CA ARG A 10 -14.56 -19.35 -23.61
C ARG A 10 -13.68 -19.74 -22.41
N ASN A 11 -13.95 -19.18 -21.22
CA ASN A 11 -13.05 -19.28 -20.07
C ASN A 11 -13.60 -20.17 -18.94
N TYR A 12 -14.86 -20.57 -18.99
CA TYR A 12 -15.47 -21.44 -17.98
C TYR A 12 -15.09 -22.90 -18.21
N ASP A 13 -14.57 -23.53 -17.17
CA ASP A 13 -14.26 -24.95 -17.14
C ASP A 13 -15.12 -25.64 -16.07
N ALA A 14 -16.05 -26.48 -16.53
CA ALA A 14 -16.97 -27.20 -15.66
C ALA A 14 -16.27 -28.21 -14.74
N SER A 15 -15.10 -28.72 -15.13
CA SER A 15 -14.36 -29.72 -14.35
C SER A 15 -13.70 -29.12 -13.11
N ASN A 16 -13.37 -27.83 -13.17
CA ASN A 16 -12.73 -27.07 -12.09
C ASN A 16 -13.73 -26.19 -11.31
N ALA A 17 -15.00 -26.19 -11.70
CA ALA A 17 -16.03 -25.39 -11.06
C ALA A 17 -16.49 -26.04 -9.73
N PRO A 18 -16.82 -25.24 -8.69
CA PRO A 18 -17.45 -25.75 -7.49
C PRO A 18 -18.79 -26.44 -7.78
N GLU A 19 -19.16 -27.41 -6.95
CA GLU A 19 -20.47 -28.03 -7.02
C GLU A 19 -21.57 -26.97 -6.86
N GLY A 20 -22.62 -27.02 -7.70
CA GLY A 20 -23.69 -26.02 -7.69
C GLY A 20 -23.36 -24.70 -8.41
N PHE A 21 -22.26 -24.62 -9.18
CA PHE A 21 -21.87 -23.40 -9.91
C PHE A 21 -21.92 -23.51 -11.45
N PRO A 22 -23.10 -23.77 -12.07
CA PRO A 22 -23.22 -23.81 -13.53
C PRO A 22 -23.06 -22.43 -14.19
N ILE A 23 -22.82 -22.42 -15.51
CA ILE A 23 -22.71 -21.21 -16.34
C ILE A 23 -23.90 -20.26 -16.18
N SER A 24 -25.11 -20.79 -15.98
CA SER A 24 -26.33 -20.00 -15.74
C SER A 24 -26.19 -19.09 -14.51
N ASN A 25 -25.51 -19.56 -13.46
CA ASN A 25 -25.29 -18.79 -12.24
C ASN A 25 -24.32 -17.64 -12.51
N ILE A 26 -23.29 -17.85 -13.34
CA ILE A 26 -22.37 -16.78 -13.76
C ILE A 26 -23.12 -15.71 -14.55
N LEU A 27 -23.96 -16.10 -15.51
CA LEU A 27 -24.76 -15.16 -16.29
C LEU A 27 -25.73 -14.35 -15.41
N ASN A 28 -26.42 -15.01 -14.47
CA ASN A 28 -27.28 -14.34 -13.50
C ASN A 28 -26.49 -13.39 -12.60
N LEU A 29 -25.25 -13.76 -12.23
CA LEU A 29 -24.37 -12.90 -11.45
C LEU A 29 -24.02 -11.59 -12.15
N PHE A 30 -23.88 -11.55 -13.46
CA PHE A 30 -23.54 -10.33 -14.18
C PHE A 30 -24.75 -9.62 -14.79
N LYS A 31 -25.93 -10.26 -14.82
CA LYS A 31 -27.15 -9.72 -15.43
C LYS A 31 -27.56 -8.36 -14.84
N PRO A 32 -27.67 -8.16 -13.51
CA PRO A 32 -28.08 -6.86 -12.95
C PRO A 32 -27.09 -5.73 -13.27
N SER A 33 -25.79 -6.01 -13.20
CA SER A 33 -24.74 -5.03 -13.51
C SER A 33 -24.64 -4.70 -15.01
N SER A 34 -25.17 -5.56 -15.87
CA SER A 34 -25.15 -5.40 -17.32
C SER A 34 -26.36 -4.67 -17.91
N THR A 35 -27.45 -4.53 -17.14
CA THR A 35 -28.71 -3.93 -17.60
C THR A 35 -28.77 -2.42 -17.42
N THR A 36 -27.99 -1.86 -16.49
CA THR A 36 -28.00 -0.43 -16.16
C THR A 36 -26.61 0.04 -15.75
N SER A 37 -25.97 0.88 -16.57
CA SER A 37 -24.65 1.48 -16.32
C SER A 37 -24.63 2.47 -15.13
N ASN A 38 -25.80 2.96 -14.74
CA ASN A 38 -26.03 3.89 -13.62
C ASN A 38 -26.67 3.21 -12.39
N SER A 39 -26.74 1.87 -12.36
CA SER A 39 -27.23 1.20 -11.13
C SER A 39 -26.21 1.40 -10.02
N ASP A 40 -26.69 1.80 -8.84
CA ASP A 40 -25.87 1.71 -7.64
C ASP A 40 -25.53 0.22 -7.46
N ARG A 41 -24.26 -0.12 -7.22
CA ARG A 41 -23.86 -1.52 -6.99
C ARG A 41 -24.65 -2.15 -5.83
N ASN A 42 -25.22 -1.32 -4.96
CA ASN A 42 -26.13 -1.73 -3.89
C ASN A 42 -27.56 -2.06 -4.33
N ASP A 43 -27.99 -1.74 -5.54
CA ASP A 43 -29.34 -2.06 -6.02
C ASP A 43 -29.59 -3.58 -6.05
N ARG A 44 -28.52 -4.36 -6.22
CA ARG A 44 -28.57 -5.82 -6.09
C ARG A 44 -28.69 -6.29 -4.63
N MET A 45 -28.22 -5.51 -3.65
CA MET A 45 -28.42 -5.82 -2.24
C MET A 45 -29.87 -5.58 -1.78
N LYS A 46 -30.66 -4.82 -2.54
CA LYS A 46 -32.07 -4.55 -2.29
C LYS A 46 -33.00 -5.61 -2.89
N GLN A 47 -32.52 -6.46 -3.80
CA GLN A 47 -33.29 -7.55 -4.38
C GLN A 47 -33.25 -8.78 -3.48
N GLU A 48 -34.35 -9.56 -3.44
CA GLU A 48 -34.39 -10.80 -2.69
C GLU A 48 -33.29 -11.76 -3.14
N LYS A 49 -32.64 -12.42 -2.16
CA LYS A 49 -31.52 -13.34 -2.38
C LYS A 49 -32.00 -14.63 -3.05
N SER A 50 -32.18 -14.64 -4.36
CA SER A 50 -32.39 -15.89 -5.11
C SER A 50 -31.09 -16.60 -5.48
N ASP A 51 -29.95 -15.90 -5.44
CA ASP A 51 -28.65 -16.43 -5.84
C ASP A 51 -27.81 -16.87 -4.64
N GLU A 52 -27.32 -18.11 -4.68
CA GLU A 52 -26.37 -18.69 -3.71
C GLU A 52 -24.97 -18.03 -3.78
N TRP A 53 -24.59 -17.53 -4.97
CA TRP A 53 -23.24 -17.03 -5.26
C TRP A 53 -23.16 -15.49 -5.30
N ARG A 54 -21.95 -14.94 -5.12
CA ARG A 54 -21.63 -13.50 -5.20
C ARG A 54 -20.34 -13.28 -5.99
N VAL A 55 -20.22 -12.11 -6.63
CA VAL A 55 -19.02 -11.71 -7.37
C VAL A 55 -18.30 -10.62 -6.60
N LEU A 56 -17.01 -10.84 -6.32
CA LEU A 56 -16.07 -9.82 -5.89
C LEU A 56 -15.09 -9.57 -7.04
N CYS A 57 -14.99 -8.33 -7.51
CA CYS A 57 -13.96 -7.94 -8.46
C CYS A 57 -12.87 -7.16 -7.71
N VAL A 58 -11.62 -7.60 -7.85
CA VAL A 58 -10.46 -6.88 -7.32
C VAL A 58 -9.71 -6.30 -8.51
N GLU A 59 -9.77 -4.97 -8.64
CA GLU A 59 -9.16 -4.26 -9.75
C GLU A 59 -7.98 -3.44 -9.24
N GLY A 60 -6.82 -3.62 -9.87
CA GLY A 60 -5.66 -2.77 -9.63
C GLY A 60 -5.71 -1.57 -10.55
N MET A 61 -5.67 -0.36 -9.99
CA MET A 61 -5.45 0.85 -10.77
C MET A 61 -3.96 1.20 -10.76
N TRP A 62 -3.37 1.36 -11.95
CA TRP A 62 -2.06 1.97 -12.11
C TRP A 62 -2.25 3.48 -12.27
N PHE A 63 -1.66 4.29 -11.39
CA PHE A 63 -1.69 5.75 -11.53
C PHE A 63 -0.83 6.15 -12.72
N GLN A 64 -1.43 6.81 -13.72
CA GLN A 64 -0.67 7.37 -14.83
C GLN A 64 0.45 8.26 -14.29
N ASP A 65 1.63 8.17 -14.87
CA ASP A 65 2.72 9.10 -14.53
C ASP A 65 2.53 10.39 -15.33
N LEU A 66 3.17 11.48 -14.93
CA LEU A 66 3.08 12.79 -15.57
C LEU A 66 3.44 12.71 -17.06
N PHE A 67 4.35 11.82 -17.45
CA PHE A 67 4.77 11.64 -18.85
C PHE A 67 3.74 10.92 -19.74
N THR A 68 2.71 10.31 -19.17
CA THR A 68 1.63 9.59 -19.89
C THR A 68 0.23 10.09 -19.51
N TYR A 69 0.15 11.20 -18.79
CA TYR A 69 -1.12 11.73 -18.32
C TYR A 69 -1.93 12.35 -19.48
N ASP A 70 -3.12 11.81 -19.74
CA ASP A 70 -4.07 12.38 -20.71
C ASP A 70 -4.93 13.44 -20.02
N PHE A 71 -4.82 14.71 -20.43
CA PHE A 71 -5.60 15.80 -19.84
C PHE A 71 -7.12 15.57 -19.91
N ARG A 72 -7.62 14.88 -20.94
CA ARG A 72 -9.06 14.54 -21.07
C ARG A 72 -9.53 13.57 -19.98
N ARG A 73 -8.60 12.88 -19.30
CA ARG A 73 -8.93 12.06 -18.14
C ARG A 73 -9.43 12.90 -16.98
N THR A 74 -8.96 14.15 -16.85
CA THR A 74 -9.40 15.09 -15.83
C THR A 74 -10.86 15.47 -16.00
N GLU A 75 -11.28 15.69 -17.26
CA GLU A 75 -12.66 16.06 -17.62
C GLU A 75 -13.66 14.92 -17.38
N MET A 76 -13.20 13.67 -17.47
CA MET A 76 -14.01 12.48 -17.20
C MET A 76 -13.85 11.94 -15.77
N CYS A 77 -13.07 12.60 -14.90
CA CYS A 77 -12.84 12.11 -13.56
C CYS A 77 -14.07 12.37 -12.67
N VAL A 78 -14.83 11.31 -12.38
CA VAL A 78 -16.06 11.36 -11.57
C VAL A 78 -15.81 11.20 -10.07
N ILE A 79 -14.56 11.07 -9.64
CA ILE A 79 -14.20 10.89 -8.22
C ILE A 79 -13.87 12.26 -7.64
N PRO A 80 -14.71 12.81 -6.74
CA PRO A 80 -14.44 14.10 -6.11
C PRO A 80 -13.37 13.96 -5.02
N TYR A 81 -12.58 15.01 -4.85
CA TYR A 81 -11.61 15.19 -3.78
C TYR A 81 -11.91 16.50 -3.07
N GLY A 82 -12.17 16.43 -1.77
CA GLY A 82 -12.45 17.60 -0.95
C GLY A 82 -11.16 18.33 -0.58
N THR A 83 -11.11 19.63 -0.82
CA THR A 83 -10.05 20.52 -0.36
C THR A 83 -10.65 21.69 0.42
N GLN A 84 -9.81 22.46 1.11
CA GLN A 84 -10.19 23.68 1.80
C GLN A 84 -10.81 24.72 0.85
N GLU A 85 -10.41 24.70 -0.43
CA GLU A 85 -10.90 25.62 -1.46
C GLU A 85 -12.18 25.10 -2.17
N GLY A 86 -12.65 23.91 -1.80
CA GLY A 86 -13.80 23.26 -2.43
C GLY A 86 -13.46 21.92 -3.07
N GLU A 87 -14.31 21.48 -3.99
CA GLU A 87 -14.19 20.17 -4.64
C GLU A 87 -13.34 20.23 -5.91
N VAL A 88 -12.39 19.32 -6.03
CA VAL A 88 -11.55 19.12 -7.22
C VAL A 88 -11.53 17.65 -7.58
N SER A 89 -11.38 17.30 -8.86
CA SER A 89 -11.37 15.89 -9.25
C SER A 89 -10.10 15.18 -8.75
N PHE A 90 -10.23 13.90 -8.42
CA PHE A 90 -9.12 13.07 -7.95
C PHE A 90 -7.91 13.13 -8.90
N CYS A 91 -8.16 13.07 -10.21
CA CYS A 91 -7.12 13.11 -11.24
C CYS A 91 -6.42 14.48 -11.29
N ALA A 92 -7.15 15.59 -11.14
CA ALA A 92 -6.55 16.93 -11.07
C ALA A 92 -5.68 17.10 -9.82
N TYR A 93 -6.10 16.54 -8.68
CA TYR A 93 -5.36 16.65 -7.43
C TYR A 93 -4.06 15.82 -7.43
N ASN A 94 -4.13 14.52 -7.74
CA ASN A 94 -3.02 13.59 -7.51
C ASN A 94 -2.06 13.41 -8.69
N THR A 95 -2.50 13.62 -9.93
CA THR A 95 -1.74 13.18 -11.11
C THR A 95 -1.60 14.23 -12.20
N GLY A 96 -2.60 15.11 -12.35
CA GLY A 96 -2.65 16.11 -13.41
C GLY A 96 -1.83 17.37 -13.12
N VAL A 97 -2.48 18.53 -13.19
CA VAL A 97 -1.87 19.88 -13.22
C VAL A 97 -1.17 20.28 -11.89
N GLY A 98 -0.97 19.36 -10.96
CA GLY A 98 -0.24 19.62 -9.72
C GLY A 98 -1.01 20.42 -8.69
N TRP A 99 -2.36 20.42 -8.73
CA TRP A 99 -3.21 21.16 -7.78
C TRP A 99 -2.91 20.85 -6.32
N ARG A 100 -2.50 19.60 -6.03
CA ARG A 100 -2.04 19.21 -4.70
C ARG A 100 -0.92 20.12 -4.19
N GLN A 101 0.08 20.43 -5.00
CA GLN A 101 1.23 21.25 -4.59
C GLN A 101 0.77 22.65 -4.21
N ILE A 102 -0.16 23.22 -4.99
CA ILE A 102 -0.72 24.55 -4.74
C ILE A 102 -1.50 24.57 -3.41
N ILE A 103 -2.43 23.61 -3.23
CA ILE A 103 -3.26 23.53 -2.03
C ILE A 103 -2.41 23.27 -0.78
N GLU A 104 -1.47 22.32 -0.85
CA GLU A 104 -0.57 22.00 0.28
C GLU A 104 0.33 23.19 0.62
N GLU A 105 0.81 23.93 -0.38
CA GLU A 105 1.65 25.12 -0.18
C GLU A 105 0.86 26.31 0.41
N MET A 106 -0.40 26.48 0.03
CA MET A 106 -1.27 27.54 0.59
C MET A 106 -1.63 27.29 2.06
N HIS A 107 -1.88 26.03 2.43
CA HIS A 107 -2.35 25.64 3.76
C HIS A 107 -1.24 25.12 4.67
N LYS A 108 0.03 25.25 4.27
CA LYS A 108 1.15 24.92 5.15
C LYS A 108 1.19 25.89 6.34
N THR A 109 1.26 25.34 7.54
CA THR A 109 1.20 26.13 8.78
C THR A 109 2.55 26.67 9.23
N ALA A 110 3.65 25.98 8.92
CA ALA A 110 5.01 26.46 9.12
C ALA A 110 5.98 25.72 8.21
N SER A 111 6.93 26.44 7.62
CA SER A 111 8.09 25.77 7.02
C SER A 111 9.00 25.24 8.13
N LEU A 112 9.65 24.12 7.86
CA LEU A 112 10.61 23.47 8.77
C LEU A 112 11.75 24.44 9.15
N SER A 113 12.07 25.39 8.26
CA SER A 113 12.97 26.53 8.47
C SER A 113 12.45 27.54 9.50
N GLU A 114 11.19 27.97 9.41
CA GLU A 114 10.60 28.91 10.39
C GLU A 114 10.53 28.27 11.77
N TRP A 115 10.12 26.99 11.83
CA TRP A 115 10.08 26.24 13.08
C TRP A 115 11.45 26.16 13.75
N TYR A 116 12.51 25.92 12.97
CA TYR A 116 13.88 25.90 13.49
C TYR A 116 14.44 27.27 13.87
N ASN A 117 13.97 28.36 13.25
CA ASN A 117 14.35 29.70 13.67
C ASN A 117 13.73 30.04 15.04
N GLU A 118 12.48 29.65 15.27
CA GLU A 118 11.77 29.94 16.52
C GLU A 118 12.18 29.03 17.68
N HIS A 119 12.34 27.72 17.43
CA HIS A 119 12.53 26.72 18.49
C HIS A 119 13.95 26.15 18.54
N GLY A 120 14.81 26.59 17.62
CA GLY A 120 16.12 26.02 17.42
C GLY A 120 16.08 24.64 16.77
N ARG A 121 17.25 24.19 16.31
CA ARG A 121 17.43 22.80 15.89
C ARG A 121 17.85 21.95 17.07
N HIS A 122 17.18 20.81 17.26
CA HIS A 122 17.73 19.76 18.10
C HIS A 122 18.99 19.18 17.46
N ALA A 123 19.98 18.85 18.29
CA ALA A 123 21.24 18.31 17.79
C ALA A 123 21.02 16.93 17.16
N VAL A 124 21.39 16.79 15.88
CA VAL A 124 21.32 15.52 15.14
C VAL A 124 22.69 14.84 15.18
N TYR A 125 22.76 13.70 15.84
CA TYR A 125 23.97 12.89 15.97
C TYR A 125 23.90 11.70 14.99
N ALA A 126 24.29 11.95 13.73
CA ALA A 126 24.39 10.93 12.69
C ALA A 126 25.86 10.63 12.33
N LYS A 127 26.12 9.59 11.52
CA LYS A 127 27.46 9.18 11.06
C LYS A 127 28.45 8.88 12.21
N GLY A 128 28.00 8.15 13.22
CA GLY A 128 28.86 7.73 14.34
C GLY A 128 29.23 8.83 15.33
N LYS A 129 28.62 10.02 15.23
CA LYS A 129 28.77 11.09 16.24
C LYS A 129 28.22 10.62 17.59
N ASN A 130 28.92 10.99 18.66
CA ASN A 130 28.56 10.62 20.03
C ASN A 130 27.36 11.46 20.51
N VAL A 131 26.34 10.81 21.10
CA VAL A 131 25.17 11.47 21.70
C VAL A 131 25.45 11.75 23.17
N PRO A 132 25.39 13.01 23.64
CA PRO A 132 25.56 13.33 25.05
C PRO A 132 24.56 12.58 25.94
N GLY A 133 25.05 12.01 27.05
CA GLY A 133 24.20 11.32 28.04
C GLY A 133 23.80 9.89 27.65
N ILE A 134 24.22 9.36 26.50
CA ILE A 134 24.01 7.96 26.11
C ILE A 134 25.37 7.28 25.97
N GLY A 135 25.71 6.41 26.92
CA GLY A 135 26.87 5.53 26.81
C GLY A 135 26.70 4.53 25.65
N LYS A 136 27.83 4.12 25.04
CA LYS A 136 27.85 3.02 24.05
C LYS A 136 27.47 1.67 24.64
N VAL A 137 27.60 1.53 25.95
CA VAL A 137 27.30 0.29 26.68
C VAL A 137 25.82 0.29 27.01
N ARG A 138 25.05 -0.51 26.27
CA ARG A 138 23.68 -0.85 26.65
C ARG A 138 23.69 -2.28 27.17
N SER A 139 23.58 -2.44 28.50
CA SER A 139 23.31 -3.73 29.11
C SER A 139 21.83 -4.09 28.94
N LEU A 140 21.39 -4.28 27.69
CA LEU A 140 20.07 -4.83 27.44
C LEU A 140 20.16 -6.34 27.59
N SER A 141 19.97 -6.82 28.83
CA SER A 141 19.68 -8.23 29.09
C SER A 141 18.27 -8.51 28.55
N LEU A 142 18.21 -8.95 27.29
CA LEU A 142 16.97 -9.45 26.70
C LEU A 142 16.93 -10.97 26.94
N PRO A 143 16.15 -11.47 27.91
CA PRO A 143 16.15 -12.89 28.29
C PRO A 143 15.74 -13.82 27.14
N VAL A 144 15.02 -13.31 26.14
CA VAL A 144 14.67 -14.06 24.92
C VAL A 144 15.88 -14.24 24.00
N ILE A 145 16.76 -13.24 23.90
CA ILE A 145 17.96 -13.31 23.05
C ILE A 145 18.97 -14.32 23.62
N ALA A 146 19.09 -14.44 24.94
CA ALA A 146 19.96 -15.44 25.56
C ALA A 146 19.60 -16.89 25.17
N LYS A 147 18.29 -17.18 25.04
CA LYS A 147 17.81 -18.50 24.58
C LYS A 147 18.10 -18.73 23.09
N VAL A 148 17.85 -17.71 22.25
CA VAL A 148 18.12 -17.79 20.81
C VAL A 148 19.61 -17.92 20.52
N LEU A 149 20.47 -17.22 21.27
CA LEU A 149 21.93 -17.35 21.15
C LEU A 149 22.42 -18.76 21.49
N GLN A 150 21.83 -19.42 22.50
CA GLN A 150 22.15 -20.82 22.80
C GLN A 150 21.77 -21.78 21.66
N GLU A 151 20.66 -21.53 20.98
CA GLU A 151 20.21 -22.32 19.82
C GLU A 151 21.01 -22.01 18.54
N ASP A 152 21.63 -20.83 18.45
CA ASP A 152 22.42 -20.40 17.30
C ASP A 152 23.93 -20.67 17.44
N LEU A 153 24.43 -21.04 18.63
CA LEU A 153 25.83 -21.47 18.84
C LEU A 153 26.23 -22.66 17.97
N ASP A 154 25.28 -23.55 17.66
CA ASP A 154 25.51 -24.76 16.87
C ASP A 154 25.41 -24.51 15.34
N LYS A 155 25.08 -23.29 14.92
CA LYS A 155 24.96 -22.93 13.51
C LYS A 155 26.19 -22.14 13.05
N PRO A 156 26.76 -22.46 11.88
CA PRO A 156 27.85 -21.65 11.33
C PRO A 156 27.37 -20.22 11.08
N THR A 157 28.12 -19.23 11.58
CA THR A 157 27.83 -17.80 11.42
C THR A 157 27.98 -17.40 9.95
N VAL A 158 26.91 -17.52 9.17
CA VAL A 158 26.87 -17.02 7.79
C VAL A 158 26.20 -15.66 7.79
N THR A 159 27.01 -14.60 7.79
CA THR A 159 26.48 -13.25 7.60
C THR A 159 26.45 -12.92 6.10
N PRO A 160 25.37 -12.31 5.57
CA PRO A 160 25.28 -11.93 4.16
C PRO A 160 26.10 -10.67 3.81
N TYR A 161 26.89 -10.15 4.76
CA TYR A 161 27.69 -8.94 4.59
C TYR A 161 29.18 -9.29 4.53
N LEU A 162 29.92 -8.60 3.65
CA LEU A 162 31.37 -8.66 3.60
C LEU A 162 31.93 -7.90 4.82
N VAL A 163 32.16 -8.61 5.92
CA VAL A 163 32.85 -8.08 7.10
C VAL A 163 34.30 -8.56 7.03
N ASP A 164 35.25 -7.63 7.04
CA ASP A 164 36.68 -7.98 7.09
C ASP A 164 36.97 -8.87 8.33
N GLU A 165 37.63 -10.02 8.12
CA GLU A 165 37.83 -11.07 9.12
C GLU A 165 38.50 -10.56 10.41
N GLU A 166 39.33 -9.52 10.33
CA GLU A 166 39.98 -8.87 11.49
C GLU A 166 39.01 -8.28 12.52
N LYS A 167 37.75 -7.98 12.14
CA LYS A 167 36.74 -7.47 13.09
C LYS A 167 35.96 -8.58 13.79
N ALA A 168 36.03 -9.82 13.32
CA ALA A 168 35.35 -10.95 13.94
C ALA A 168 36.06 -11.39 15.23
N GLU A 169 37.41 -11.44 15.23
CA GLU A 169 38.19 -11.87 16.40
C GLU A 169 38.03 -10.95 17.62
N LYS A 170 37.72 -9.66 17.42
CA LYS A 170 37.55 -8.72 18.54
C LYS A 170 36.28 -8.93 19.36
N PHE A 171 35.33 -9.74 18.90
CA PHE A 171 34.10 -10.04 19.63
C PHE A 171 34.20 -11.27 20.53
N GLU A 172 35.15 -12.18 20.31
CA GLU A 172 35.33 -13.37 21.17
C GLU A 172 36.03 -13.07 22.51
N GLY A 173 36.68 -11.91 22.64
CA GLY A 173 37.47 -11.54 23.82
C GLY A 173 36.70 -10.90 24.98
N VAL A 174 35.38 -10.71 24.88
CA VAL A 174 34.57 -10.15 25.99
C VAL A 174 33.73 -11.28 26.58
N GLY A 175 34.40 -12.16 27.31
CA GLY A 175 33.76 -13.06 28.26
C GLY A 175 33.11 -12.27 29.39
N VAL A 176 32.01 -12.84 29.90
CA VAL A 176 31.16 -12.43 31.03
C VAL A 176 31.88 -11.65 32.13
#